data_AF-A0A7H8HL67-F1
#
_entry.id   AF-A0A7H8HL67-F1
#
_cell.length_a   1.000
_cell.length_b   1.000
_cell.length_c   1.000
_cell.angle_alpha   90.00
_cell.angle_beta   90.00
_cell.angle_gamma   90.00
#
_symmetry.space_group_name_H-M   'P 1'
#
loop_
_entity.id
_entity.type
_entity.pdbx_description
1 polymer ?
#
loop_
_entity_poly.entity_id
_entity_poly.type
_entity_poly.pdbx_seq_one_letter_code
_entity_poly.pdbx_strand_id
1 'polypeptide(L)' 'MQWRKSSYSGGSGSNDDCVEVAFTSATIATRDSKAPAAGALEVPPAAWSAFLSALTPGGPAAAVR' A
#
# COMPACT_ATOMS: atom_id res chain seq x y z
N MET A 1 2.30 -13.43 5.62
CA MET A 1 1.62 -12.37 4.85
C MET A 1 0.83 -12.98 3.70
N GLN A 2 -0.42 -12.56 3.49
CA GLN A 2 -1.16 -12.85 2.27
C GLN A 2 -1.16 -11.57 1.41
N TRP A 3 -0.51 -11.61 0.25
CA TRP A 3 -0.36 -10.46 -0.63
C TRP A 3 -1.56 -10.32 -1.58
N ARG A 4 -2.08 -9.10 -1.69
CA ARG A 4 -3.13 -8.72 -2.63
C ARG A 4 -2.59 -7.69 -3.60
N LYS A 5 -2.76 -7.98 -4.89
CA LYS A 5 -2.41 -7.10 -6.01
C LYS A 5 -3.52 -6.08 -6.27
N SER A 6 -3.16 -4.88 -6.72
CA SER A 6 -4.15 -3.87 -7.12
C SER A 6 -4.94 -4.32 -8.35
N SER A 7 -6.24 -4.03 -8.40
CA SER A 7 -7.10 -4.28 -9.57
C SER A 7 -6.85 -3.29 -10.73
N TYR A 8 -6.12 -2.20 -10.46
CA TYR A 8 -5.68 -1.23 -11.46
C TYR A 8 -4.35 -1.63 -12.13
N SER A 9 -3.80 -2.78 -11.76
CA SER A 9 -2.52 -3.28 -12.26
C SER A 9 -2.57 -3.89 -13.67
N GLY A 10 -3.65 -3.71 -14.43
CA GLY A 10 -3.83 -4.29 -15.77
C GLY A 10 -4.00 -3.23 -16.86
N GLY A 11 -3.05 -3.19 -17.79
CA GLY A 11 -3.04 -2.38 -19.01
C GLY A 11 -2.26 -3.09 -20.12
N SER A 12 -2.65 -2.90 -21.38
CA SER A 12 -2.11 -3.66 -22.53
C SER A 12 -0.59 -3.49 -22.71
N GLY A 13 0.22 -4.40 -22.15
CA GLY A 13 1.67 -4.47 -22.33
C GLY A 13 2.35 -5.43 -21.34
N SER A 14 3.63 -5.77 -21.55
CA SER A 14 4.42 -6.70 -20.70
C SER A 14 4.78 -6.15 -19.29
N ASN A 15 4.04 -5.18 -18.77
CA ASN A 15 4.41 -4.39 -17.60
C ASN A 15 3.29 -4.21 -16.57
N ASP A 16 2.39 -5.16 -16.49
CA ASP A 16 1.36 -5.22 -15.47
C ASP A 16 1.95 -5.59 -14.11
N ASP A 17 1.39 -4.99 -13.05
CA ASP A 17 1.71 -5.15 -11.62
C ASP A 17 2.74 -4.19 -11.01
N CYS A 18 2.27 -3.05 -10.48
CA CYS A 18 3.13 -2.04 -9.84
C CYS A 18 3.16 -2.09 -8.31
N VAL A 19 2.10 -2.54 -7.63
CA VAL A 19 2.04 -2.59 -6.15
C VAL A 19 1.25 -3.79 -5.63
N GLU A 20 1.75 -4.41 -4.56
CA GLU A 20 1.03 -5.37 -3.72
C GLU A 20 0.91 -4.86 -2.28
N VAL A 21 -0.17 -5.24 -1.60
CA VAL A 21 -0.41 -4.95 -0.18
C VAL A 21 -0.72 -6.22 0.59
N ALA A 22 -0.19 -6.37 1.80
CA ALA A 22 -0.56 -7.42 2.72
C ALA A 22 -0.99 -6.83 4.07
N PHE A 23 -2.11 -7.32 4.59
CA PHE A 23 -2.64 -6.91 5.88
C PHE A 23 -2.40 -8.03 6.90
N THR A 24 -1.85 -7.66 8.06
CA THR A 24 -1.71 -8.54 9.22
C THR A 24 -2.22 -7.83 10.47
N SER A 25 -2.25 -8.53 11.61
CA SER A 25 -2.65 -7.91 12.89
C SER A 25 -1.67 -6.84 13.37
N ALA A 26 -0.38 -6.97 13.07
CA ALA A 26 0.67 -6.08 13.56
C ALA A 26 1.08 -5.00 12.54
N THR A 27 0.99 -5.31 11.25
CA THR A 27 1.60 -4.49 10.19
C THR A 27 0.81 -4.53 8.90
N ILE A 28 0.86 -3.42 8.17
CA ILE A 28 0.44 -3.32 6.78
C ILE A 28 1.69 -3.14 5.94
N ALA A 29 1.89 -4.06 5.00
CA ALA A 29 3.08 -4.10 4.17
C ALA A 29 2.72 -3.74 2.72
N THR A 30 3.52 -2.89 2.08
CA THR A 30 3.41 -2.56 0.65
C THR A 30 4.74 -2.81 -0.05
N ARG A 31 4.70 -3.32 -1.28
CA ARG A 31 5.90 -3.55 -2.08
C ARG A 31 5.63 -3.40 -3.57
N ASP A 32 6.71 -3.23 -4.31
CA ASP A 32 6.72 -3.30 -5.77
C ASP A 32 6.54 -4.77 -6.22
N SER A 33 5.54 -5.04 -7.06
CA SER A 33 5.25 -6.41 -7.51
C SER A 33 6.34 -6.99 -8.43
N LYS A 34 7.13 -6.13 -9.09
CA LYS A 34 8.21 -6.49 -10.03
C LYS A 34 9.53 -6.74 -9.31
N ALA A 35 9.70 -6.18 -8.12
CA ALA A 35 10.89 -6.36 -7.29
C ALA A 35 10.56 -6.86 -5.87
N PRO A 36 9.88 -8.02 -5.70
CA PRO A 36 9.49 -8.52 -4.37
C PRO A 36 10.67 -8.83 -3.46
N ALA A 37 11.85 -9.10 -4.04
CA ALA A 37 13.10 -9.35 -3.31
C ALA A 37 13.77 -8.06 -2.81
N ALA A 38 13.39 -6.89 -3.31
CA ALA A 38 13.91 -5.60 -2.85
C ALA A 38 13.37 -5.20 -1.47
N GLY A 39 12.37 -5.93 -0.95
CA GLY A 39 11.77 -5.72 0.36
C GLY A 39 10.38 -5.08 0.30
N ALA A 40 9.83 -4.79 1.48
CA ALA A 40 8.53 -4.16 1.64
C ALA A 40 8.63 -2.97 2.61
N LEU A 41 7.83 -1.94 2.36
CA LEU A 41 7.57 -0.89 3.34
C LEU A 41 6.52 -1.42 4.31
N GLU A 42 6.84 -1.41 5.60
CA GLU A 42 5.98 -1.94 6.65
C GLU A 42 5.61 -0.83 7.64
N VAL A 43 4.31 -0.62 7.84
CA VAL A 43 3.79 0.39 8.75
C VAL A 43 2.76 -0.19 9.72
N PRO A 44 2.62 0.34 10.95
CA PRO A 44 1.54 -0.05 11.84
C PRO A 44 0.16 0.32 11.24
N PRO A 45 -0.92 -0.43 11.56
CA PRO A 45 -2.27 -0.16 11.06
C PRO A 45 -2.74 1.28 11.30
N ALA A 46 -2.39 1.90 12.43
CA ALA A 46 -2.75 3.28 12.75
C ALA A 46 -2.16 4.30 11.77
N ALA A 47 -0.90 4.10 11.36
CA ALA A 47 -0.23 4.99 10.41
C ALA A 47 -0.84 4.85 9.01
N TRP A 48 -1.18 3.63 8.60
CA TRP A 48 -1.89 3.39 7.34
C TRP A 48 -3.27 4.06 7.30
N SER A 49 -4.06 3.96 8.38
CA SER A 49 -5.36 4.64 8.47
C SER A 49 -5.21 6.17 8.38
N ALA A 50 -4.23 6.74 9.10
CA ALA A 50 -3.96 8.18 9.04
C ALA A 50 -3.58 8.64 7.62
N PHE A 51 -2.73 7.86 6.93
CA PHE A 51 -2.36 8.11 5.54
C PHE A 51 -3.59 8.13 4.62
N LEU A 52 -4.48 7.13 4.70
CA LEU A 52 -5.69 7.09 3.89
C LEU A 52 -6.66 8.25 4.19
N SER A 53 -6.80 8.63 5.45
CA SER A 53 -7.61 9.78 5.84
C SER A 53 -7.10 11.08 5.23
N ALA A 54 -5.78 11.27 5.18
CA ALA A 54 -5.16 12.46 4.57
C ALA A 54 -5.37 12.54 3.05
N LEU A 55 -5.55 11.40 2.37
CA LEU A 55 -5.78 11.33 0.93
C LEU A 55 -7.26 11.52 0.52
N THR A 56 -8.18 11.49 1.48
CA THR A 56 -9.62 11.64 1.20
C THR A 56 -9.98 13.12 1.11
N PRO A 57 -10.55 13.63 -0.01
CA PRO A 57 -10.99 15.02 -0.10
C PRO A 57 -11.98 15.36 1.03
N GLY A 58 -11.63 16.34 1.87
CA GLY A 58 -12.43 16.75 3.03
C GLY A 58 -12.16 15.98 4.34
N GLY A 59 -11.19 15.07 4.38
CA GLY A 59 -10.70 14.45 5.62
C GLY A 59 -9.90 15.43 6.48
N PRO A 60 -9.79 15.23 7.81
CA PRO A 60 -8.93 16.04 8.64
C PRO A 60 -7.49 15.92 8.12
N ALA A 61 -6.90 17.05 7.72
CA ALA A 61 -5.49 17.10 7.35
C ALA A 61 -4.69 16.45 8.50
N ALA A 62 -3.96 15.39 8.20
CA ALA A 62 -3.11 14.74 9.17
C ALA A 62 -2.11 15.79 9.68
N ALA A 63 -2.30 16.25 10.91
CA ALA A 63 -1.35 17.09 11.60
C ALA A 63 -0.10 16.24 11.86
N VAL A 64 0.84 16.29 10.92
CA VAL A 64 2.22 15.90 11.15
C VAL A 64 2.71 16.81 12.28
N ARG A 65 2.97 16.18 13.44
CA ARG A 65 3.71 16.80 14.53
C ARG A 65 5.19 16.82 14.19
#